data_AF-Q4WH23-F1
#
_entry.id   AF-Q4WH23-F1
#
_cell.length_a   1.000
_cell.length_b   1.000
_cell.length_c   1.000
_cell.angle_alpha   90.00
_cell.angle_beta   90.00
_cell.angle_gamma   90.00
#
_symmetry.space_group_name_H-M   'P 1'
#
loop_
_entity.id
_entity.type
_entity.pdbx_description
1 polymer ?
#
loop_
_entity_poly.entity_id
_entity_poly.type
_entity_poly.pdbx_seq_one_letter_code
_entity_poly.pdbx_strand_id
1 'polypeptide(L)'
;MAAKLQFLNNLPREIWLSIRDLVLPSASANELKIAPALWSSIFKSDRWLNMATREFKCSPILIGCDLSAFRPHRVSNRIYLALIANDYSGDLRFHQDELLETFQDGAKFDADTYEVKLPSGIVVNIYEVITGSETAELPLEKLFSREKSGVHTEYCFYTKKVIGSLGPADIIGLHGPSHKWRDFKYGGAIRVPYGGKVKQYFIQAKGKRELWVVKRDDESKLVSSFSKEPRNEQGLLY
;
A
#
# COMPACT_ATOMS: atom_id res chain seq x y z
N MET A 1 32.73 -19.36 25.30
CA MET A 1 31.74 -18.87 24.31
C MET A 1 30.84 -19.97 23.72
N ALA A 2 31.16 -21.28 23.84
CA ALA A 2 30.40 -22.36 23.20
C ALA A 2 29.03 -22.71 23.85
N ALA A 3 28.76 -22.31 25.10
CA ALA A 3 27.50 -22.62 25.79
C ALA A 3 26.34 -21.67 25.45
N LYS A 4 26.58 -20.55 24.75
CA LYS A 4 25.59 -19.47 24.58
C LYS A 4 24.60 -19.65 23.40
N LEU A 5 24.70 -20.74 22.63
CA LEU A 5 23.83 -20.99 21.47
C LEU A 5 23.13 -22.38 21.46
N GLN A 6 23.38 -23.26 22.44
CA GLN A 6 22.75 -24.60 22.47
C GLN A 6 21.23 -24.57 22.66
N PHE A 7 20.70 -23.54 23.33
CA PHE A 7 19.25 -23.34 23.49
C PHE A 7 18.50 -23.20 22.15
N LEU A 8 19.16 -22.65 21.12
CA LEU A 8 18.53 -22.42 19.82
C LEU A 8 18.22 -23.72 19.07
N ASN A 9 18.96 -24.80 19.35
CA ASN A 9 18.76 -26.10 18.71
C ASN A 9 17.53 -26.86 19.22
N ASN A 10 16.97 -26.45 20.36
CA ASN A 10 15.80 -27.08 20.98
C ASN A 10 14.53 -26.22 20.85
N LEU A 11 14.58 -25.11 20.13
CA LEU A 11 13.42 -24.27 19.91
C LEU A 11 12.47 -24.91 18.89
N PRO A 12 11.14 -24.89 19.13
CA PRO A 12 10.15 -25.12 18.10
C PRO A 12 10.46 -24.28 16.87
N ARG A 13 10.33 -24.89 15.69
CA ARG A 13 10.72 -24.28 14.41
C ARG A 13 10.14 -22.87 14.23
N GLU A 14 8.91 -22.64 14.66
CA GLU A 14 8.23 -21.33 14.58
C GLU A 14 8.89 -20.25 15.45
N ILE A 15 9.32 -20.62 16.67
CA ILE A 15 10.02 -19.71 17.59
C ILE A 15 11.43 -19.43 17.05
N TRP A 16 12.10 -20.45 16.53
CA TRP A 16 13.41 -20.27 15.89
C TRP A 16 13.34 -19.34 14.68
N LEU A 17 12.35 -19.51 13.81
CA LEU A 17 12.14 -18.65 12.65
C LEU A 17 11.79 -17.22 13.07
N SER A 18 10.98 -17.05 14.12
CA SER A 18 10.67 -15.73 14.71
C SER A 18 11.92 -15.01 15.23
N ILE A 19 12.81 -15.73 15.94
CA ILE A 19 14.06 -15.16 16.46
C ILE A 19 15.03 -14.85 15.32
N ARG A 20 15.15 -15.75 14.34
CA ARG A 20 15.98 -15.53 13.15
C ARG A 20 15.55 -14.26 12.41
N ASP A 21 14.25 -14.07 12.25
CA ASP A 21 13.64 -12.90 11.60
C ASP A 21 13.88 -11.58 12.39
N LEU A 22 14.15 -11.65 13.70
CA LEU A 22 14.52 -10.52 14.57
C LEU A 22 16.02 -10.22 14.61
N VAL A 23 16.87 -11.25 14.52
CA VAL A 23 18.32 -11.15 14.83
C VAL A 23 19.19 -11.05 13.57
N LEU A 24 18.72 -11.54 12.41
CA LEU A 24 19.51 -11.57 11.16
C LEU A 24 18.86 -10.72 10.06
N PRO A 25 19.05 -9.39 10.08
CA PRO A 25 18.59 -8.49 9.02
C PRO A 25 19.56 -8.50 7.83
N SER A 26 20.03 -9.66 7.35
CA SER A 26 20.94 -9.66 6.19
C SER A 26 20.21 -9.17 4.92
N ALA A 27 20.56 -7.94 4.56
CA ALA A 27 19.82 -6.95 3.79
C ALA A 27 19.88 -7.13 2.26
N SER A 28 19.65 -8.33 1.73
CA SER A 28 19.44 -8.47 0.27
C SER A 28 18.69 -9.74 -0.12
N ALA A 29 19.09 -10.89 0.41
CA ALA A 29 18.41 -12.16 0.13
C ALA A 29 17.06 -12.31 0.87
N ASN A 30 16.91 -11.65 2.03
CA ASN A 30 15.65 -11.64 2.77
C ASN A 30 14.65 -10.62 2.19
N GLU A 31 15.09 -9.45 1.71
CA GLU A 31 14.22 -8.44 1.09
C GLU A 31 13.51 -8.95 -0.16
N LEU A 32 14.22 -9.72 -0.99
CA LEU A 32 13.64 -10.43 -2.15
C LEU A 32 12.59 -11.48 -1.78
N LYS A 33 12.56 -11.94 -0.52
CA LYS A 33 11.57 -12.90 -0.01
C LYS A 33 10.45 -12.26 0.80
N ILE A 34 10.65 -11.04 1.33
CA ILE A 34 9.65 -10.34 2.13
C ILE A 34 8.40 -10.05 1.29
N ALA A 35 8.55 -9.46 0.11
CA ALA A 35 7.38 -9.11 -0.72
C ALA A 35 6.54 -10.33 -1.12
N PRO A 36 7.10 -11.43 -1.67
CA PRO A 36 6.32 -12.63 -1.92
C PRO A 36 5.65 -13.18 -0.65
N ALA A 37 6.36 -13.22 0.48
CA ALA A 37 5.81 -13.70 1.74
C ALA A 37 4.68 -12.81 2.27
N LEU A 38 4.77 -11.49 2.08
CA LEU A 38 3.72 -10.54 2.45
C LEU A 38 2.43 -10.83 1.68
N TRP A 39 2.51 -10.96 0.35
CA TRP A 39 1.36 -11.34 -0.49
C TRP A 39 0.75 -12.68 -0.04
N SER A 40 1.58 -13.71 0.17
CA SER A 40 1.10 -15.02 0.65
C SER A 40 0.57 -14.99 2.09
N SER A 41 0.94 -14.01 2.91
CA SER A 41 0.40 -13.84 4.26
C SER A 41 -0.94 -13.10 4.28
N ILE A 42 -1.32 -12.49 3.15
CA ILE A 42 -2.60 -11.83 2.95
C ILE A 42 -3.57 -12.77 2.23
N PHE A 43 -3.11 -13.40 1.15
CA PHE A 43 -3.93 -14.21 0.27
C PHE A 43 -3.55 -15.69 0.38
N LYS A 44 -4.54 -16.56 0.56
CA LYS A 44 -4.38 -18.02 0.42
C LYS A 44 -4.47 -18.49 -1.02
N SER A 45 -5.01 -17.65 -1.91
CA SER A 45 -5.18 -17.94 -3.33
C SER A 45 -4.87 -16.72 -4.19
N ASP A 46 -4.11 -16.92 -5.26
CA ASP A 46 -3.79 -15.88 -6.24
C ASP A 46 -4.91 -15.68 -7.29
N ARG A 47 -6.05 -16.39 -7.17
CA ARG A 47 -7.12 -16.42 -8.19
C ARG A 47 -7.61 -15.02 -8.57
N TRP A 48 -8.03 -14.23 -7.58
CA TRP A 48 -8.55 -12.88 -7.83
C TRP A 48 -7.46 -11.93 -8.37
N LEU A 49 -6.24 -12.01 -7.82
CA LEU A 49 -5.10 -11.20 -8.28
C LEU A 49 -4.73 -11.53 -9.74
N ASN A 50 -4.79 -12.81 -10.12
CA ASN A 50 -4.56 -13.25 -11.48
C ASN A 50 -5.66 -12.79 -12.44
N MET A 51 -6.93 -12.84 -12.02
CA MET A 51 -8.05 -12.32 -12.79
C MET A 51 -7.91 -10.80 -13.01
N ALA A 52 -7.70 -10.02 -11.93
CA ALA A 52 -7.53 -8.58 -12.01
C ALA A 52 -6.38 -8.17 -12.96
N THR A 53 -5.26 -8.89 -12.92
CA THR A 53 -4.10 -8.57 -13.78
C THR A 53 -4.26 -9.04 -15.22
N ARG A 54 -4.82 -10.23 -15.45
CA ARG A 54 -4.85 -10.86 -16.78
C ARG A 54 -6.08 -10.46 -17.59
N GLU A 55 -7.23 -10.38 -16.94
CA GLU A 55 -8.51 -10.12 -17.58
C GLU A 55 -8.79 -8.62 -17.60
N PHE A 56 -8.72 -7.96 -16.44
CA PHE A 56 -9.00 -6.52 -16.29
C PHE A 56 -7.79 -5.61 -16.52
N LYS A 57 -6.61 -6.17 -16.79
CA LYS A 57 -5.35 -5.42 -17.04
C LYS A 57 -4.99 -4.44 -15.91
N CYS A 58 -5.49 -4.70 -14.70
CA CYS A 58 -5.22 -3.89 -13.52
C CYS A 58 -3.79 -4.08 -13.01
N SER A 59 -3.38 -3.27 -12.04
CA SER A 59 -2.06 -3.38 -11.42
C SER A 59 -2.17 -3.33 -9.90
N PRO A 60 -2.62 -4.45 -9.29
CA PRO A 60 -2.69 -4.58 -7.84
C PRO A 60 -1.37 -4.22 -7.17
N ILE A 61 -1.47 -3.28 -6.23
CA ILE A 61 -0.37 -2.75 -5.45
C ILE A 61 -0.78 -2.74 -3.98
N LEU A 62 0.13 -3.18 -3.10
CA LEU A 62 0.03 -2.94 -1.67
C LEU A 62 0.77 -1.64 -1.35
N ILE A 63 0.17 -0.80 -0.52
CA ILE A 63 0.75 0.47 -0.09
C ILE A 63 0.64 0.54 1.42
N GLY A 64 1.71 0.92 2.11
CA GLY A 64 1.69 1.11 3.55
C GLY A 64 3.05 1.52 4.08
N CYS A 65 3.09 1.89 5.35
CA CYS A 65 4.35 2.17 6.03
C CYS A 65 5.00 0.86 6.49
N ASP A 66 6.33 0.79 6.41
CA ASP A 66 7.15 -0.28 6.97
C ASP A 66 6.81 -1.71 6.46
N LEU A 67 6.40 -1.83 5.19
CA LEU A 67 6.26 -3.13 4.51
C LEU A 67 7.57 -3.93 4.54
N SER A 68 8.72 -3.27 4.41
CA SER A 68 10.06 -3.88 4.51
C SER A 68 10.38 -4.42 5.90
N ALA A 69 9.70 -3.91 6.93
CA ALA A 69 9.79 -4.42 8.29
C ALA A 69 8.94 -5.68 8.53
N PHE A 70 8.13 -6.11 7.56
CA PHE A 70 7.33 -7.33 7.66
C PHE A 70 8.18 -8.56 7.97
N ARG A 71 7.71 -9.39 8.90
CA ARG A 71 8.34 -10.65 9.28
C ARG A 71 7.31 -11.78 9.26
N PRO A 72 7.38 -12.71 8.29
CA PRO A 72 6.31 -13.70 8.09
C PRO A 72 6.07 -14.62 9.28
N HIS A 73 7.08 -14.88 10.10
CA HIS A 73 6.96 -15.79 11.24
C HIS A 73 6.59 -15.07 12.54
N ARG A 74 6.47 -13.74 12.53
CA ARG A 74 6.09 -13.00 13.71
C ARG A 74 4.64 -13.30 14.07
N VAL A 75 4.40 -13.67 15.33
CA VAL A 75 3.08 -14.00 15.88
C VAL A 75 2.03 -12.93 15.59
N SER A 76 2.43 -11.65 15.56
CA SER A 76 1.57 -10.55 15.13
C SER A 76 2.38 -9.52 14.35
N ASN A 77 2.05 -9.39 13.07
CA ASN A 77 2.50 -8.31 12.20
C ASN A 77 1.49 -7.17 12.31
N ARG A 78 1.78 -6.16 13.15
CA ARG A 78 0.92 -4.96 13.30
C ARG A 78 1.09 -4.02 12.11
N ILE A 79 0.77 -4.49 10.91
CA ILE A 79 0.94 -3.77 9.65
C ILE A 79 -0.43 -3.36 9.14
N TYR A 80 -0.54 -2.09 8.76
CA TYR A 80 -1.68 -1.55 8.06
C TYR A 80 -1.27 -1.23 6.63
N LEU A 81 -2.05 -1.67 5.65
CA LEU A 81 -1.78 -1.43 4.24
C LEU A 81 -3.08 -1.28 3.47
N ALA A 82 -3.00 -0.72 2.27
CA ALA A 82 -4.09 -0.65 1.31
C ALA A 82 -3.78 -1.51 0.08
N LEU A 83 -4.76 -2.25 -0.40
CA LEU A 83 -4.75 -2.88 -1.71
C LEU A 83 -5.45 -1.94 -2.68
N ILE A 84 -4.74 -1.50 -3.71
CA ILE A 84 -5.30 -0.70 -4.80
C ILE A 84 -5.07 -1.45 -6.10
N ALA A 85 -6.11 -1.63 -6.90
CA ALA A 85 -6.04 -2.30 -8.21
C ALA A 85 -5.77 -1.32 -9.35
N ASN A 86 -6.18 -0.06 -9.18
CA ASN A 86 -6.19 0.96 -10.24
C ASN A 86 -7.02 0.46 -11.42
N ASP A 87 -8.23 0.06 -11.08
CA ASP A 87 -9.24 -0.43 -11.99
C ASP A 87 -10.02 0.73 -12.59
N TYR A 88 -9.62 1.15 -13.79
CA TYR A 88 -10.26 2.27 -14.48
C TYR A 88 -11.68 1.97 -14.95
N SER A 89 -12.07 0.71 -15.17
CA SER A 89 -13.46 0.38 -15.52
C SER A 89 -14.33 0.27 -14.28
N GLY A 90 -13.73 -0.03 -13.13
CA GLY A 90 -14.42 -0.23 -11.85
C GLY A 90 -15.17 -1.56 -11.80
N ASP A 91 -14.87 -2.50 -12.69
CA ASP A 91 -15.56 -3.79 -12.80
C ASP A 91 -15.16 -4.77 -11.69
N LEU A 92 -13.99 -4.61 -11.08
CA LEU A 92 -13.53 -5.46 -9.98
C LEU A 92 -14.46 -5.43 -8.77
N ARG A 93 -15.27 -4.37 -8.61
CA ARG A 93 -16.30 -4.28 -7.56
C ARG A 93 -17.35 -5.37 -7.67
N PHE A 94 -17.61 -5.89 -8.88
CA PHE A 94 -18.56 -6.98 -9.10
C PHE A 94 -17.97 -8.34 -8.73
N HIS A 95 -16.68 -8.40 -8.42
CA HIS A 95 -15.96 -9.59 -7.99
C HIS A 95 -15.51 -9.51 -6.53
N GLN A 96 -16.29 -8.82 -5.69
CA GLN A 96 -16.02 -8.66 -4.27
C GLN A 96 -15.99 -10.01 -3.55
N ASP A 97 -16.95 -10.89 -3.81
CA ASP A 97 -17.04 -12.17 -3.10
C ASP A 97 -15.83 -13.05 -3.43
N GLU A 98 -15.42 -13.10 -4.70
CA GLU A 98 -14.21 -13.81 -5.12
C GLU A 98 -12.95 -13.22 -4.49
N LEU A 99 -12.87 -11.89 -4.30
CA LEU A 99 -11.77 -11.27 -3.56
C LEU A 99 -11.77 -11.73 -2.11
N LEU A 100 -12.91 -11.65 -1.42
CA LEU A 100 -13.03 -11.98 0.00
C LEU A 100 -12.66 -13.44 0.28
N GLU A 101 -13.02 -14.35 -0.62
CA GLU A 101 -12.66 -15.77 -0.55
C GLU A 101 -11.16 -16.05 -0.70
N THR A 102 -10.39 -15.12 -1.30
CA THR A 102 -8.95 -15.31 -1.50
C THR A 102 -8.08 -14.94 -0.29
N PHE A 103 -8.60 -14.24 0.70
CA PHE A 103 -7.86 -13.92 1.92
C PHE A 103 -7.58 -15.16 2.77
N GLN A 104 -6.56 -15.06 3.63
CA GLN A 104 -6.22 -16.13 4.59
C GLN A 104 -7.42 -16.53 5.47
N ASP A 105 -7.43 -17.80 5.89
CA ASP A 105 -8.51 -18.32 6.73
C ASP A 105 -8.63 -17.55 8.04
N GLY A 106 -9.86 -17.29 8.48
CA GLY A 106 -10.15 -16.47 9.65
C GLY A 106 -10.07 -14.95 9.41
N ALA A 107 -9.83 -14.50 8.17
CA ALA A 107 -9.99 -13.11 7.78
C ALA A 107 -11.40 -12.59 8.11
N LYS A 108 -11.49 -11.36 8.61
CA LYS A 108 -12.74 -10.68 8.92
C LYS A 108 -12.84 -9.38 8.15
N PHE A 109 -13.86 -9.28 7.31
CA PHE A 109 -14.18 -8.05 6.59
C PHE A 109 -15.08 -7.15 7.42
N ASP A 110 -14.77 -5.86 7.42
CA ASP A 110 -15.48 -4.79 8.11
C ASP A 110 -15.97 -3.78 7.06
N ALA A 111 -17.27 -3.84 6.75
CA ALA A 111 -17.87 -3.08 5.65
C ALA A 111 -17.89 -1.56 5.91
N ASP A 112 -17.92 -1.13 7.17
CA ASP A 112 -17.95 0.30 7.53
C ASP A 112 -16.59 0.99 7.30
N THR A 113 -15.52 0.19 7.40
CA THR A 113 -14.14 0.65 7.26
C THR A 113 -13.48 0.20 5.96
N TYR A 114 -14.09 -0.74 5.24
CA TYR A 114 -13.52 -1.45 4.10
C TYR A 114 -12.20 -2.14 4.45
N GLU A 115 -12.06 -2.60 5.70
CA GLU A 115 -10.86 -3.25 6.21
C GLU A 115 -11.06 -4.77 6.31
N VAL A 116 -10.05 -5.52 5.86
CA VAL A 116 -9.93 -6.96 6.10
C VAL A 116 -8.86 -7.17 7.17
N LYS A 117 -9.28 -7.72 8.31
CA LYS A 117 -8.42 -7.99 9.47
C LYS A 117 -8.01 -9.46 9.45
N LEU A 118 -6.72 -9.72 9.35
CA LEU A 118 -6.16 -11.07 9.26
C LEU A 118 -5.71 -11.57 10.65
N PRO A 119 -5.77 -12.89 10.93
CA PRO A 119 -5.28 -13.44 12.21
C PRO A 119 -3.80 -13.14 12.49
N SER A 120 -3.01 -12.94 11.43
CA SER A 120 -1.60 -12.55 11.52
C SER A 120 -1.38 -11.12 12.05
N GLY A 121 -2.45 -10.34 12.27
CA GLY A 121 -2.41 -8.94 12.70
C GLY A 121 -2.34 -7.93 11.55
N ILE A 122 -2.19 -8.39 10.31
CA ILE A 122 -2.21 -7.53 9.13
C ILE A 122 -3.63 -7.02 8.90
N VAL A 123 -3.75 -5.72 8.60
CA VAL A 123 -5.00 -5.09 8.19
C VAL A 123 -4.85 -4.55 6.78
N VAL A 124 -5.75 -4.97 5.90
CA VAL A 124 -5.77 -4.59 4.48
C VAL A 124 -7.01 -3.74 4.22
N ASN A 125 -6.83 -2.47 3.85
CA ASN A 125 -7.92 -1.65 3.34
C ASN A 125 -8.13 -1.95 1.85
N ILE A 126 -9.38 -2.24 1.47
CA ILE A 126 -9.77 -2.62 0.10
C ILE A 126 -10.80 -1.65 -0.51
N TYR A 127 -10.87 -0.42 -0.02
CA TYR A 127 -11.88 0.56 -0.42
C TYR A 127 -12.02 0.73 -1.95
N GLU A 128 -10.91 1.00 -2.65
CA GLU A 128 -10.96 1.28 -4.10
C GLU A 128 -11.50 0.07 -4.87
N VAL A 129 -11.02 -1.11 -4.53
CA VAL A 129 -11.42 -2.36 -5.17
C VAL A 129 -12.92 -2.64 -4.98
N ILE A 130 -13.44 -2.42 -3.78
CA ILE A 130 -14.84 -2.73 -3.44
C ILE A 130 -15.81 -1.67 -3.95
N THR A 131 -15.40 -0.41 -3.98
CA THR A 131 -16.28 0.69 -4.40
C THR A 131 -16.20 0.94 -5.91
N GLY A 132 -15.10 0.55 -6.56
CA GLY A 132 -14.78 0.95 -7.93
C GLY A 132 -14.51 2.46 -8.07
N SER A 133 -14.20 3.14 -6.97
CA SER A 133 -13.90 4.57 -6.98
C SER A 133 -12.51 4.84 -7.54
N GLU A 134 -12.39 5.82 -8.45
CA GLU A 134 -11.08 6.24 -8.99
C GLU A 134 -10.12 6.75 -7.89
N THR A 135 -10.66 7.27 -6.77
CA THR A 135 -9.88 7.77 -5.64
C THR A 135 -10.10 6.91 -4.41
N ALA A 136 -9.03 6.34 -3.87
CA ALA A 136 -9.09 5.50 -2.68
C ALA A 136 -9.28 6.34 -1.40
N GLU A 137 -10.38 6.13 -0.66
CA GLU A 137 -10.58 6.73 0.67
C GLU A 137 -9.87 5.92 1.75
N LEU A 138 -8.81 6.48 2.33
CA LEU A 138 -7.91 5.74 3.22
C LEU A 138 -7.58 6.55 4.50
N PRO A 139 -7.30 5.88 5.63
CA PRO A 139 -6.74 6.51 6.81
C PRO A 139 -5.24 6.77 6.60
N LEU A 140 -4.93 7.92 5.99
CA LEU A 140 -3.58 8.24 5.50
C LEU A 140 -2.51 8.18 6.60
N GLU A 141 -2.86 8.51 7.85
CA GLU A 141 -1.96 8.41 9.01
C GLU A 141 -1.46 7.00 9.32
N LYS A 142 -2.16 5.96 8.84
CA LYS A 142 -1.74 4.56 9.00
C LYS A 142 -0.89 4.06 7.82
N LEU A 143 -0.89 4.78 6.70
CA LEU A 143 -0.23 4.36 5.46
C LEU A 143 1.08 5.13 5.20
N PHE A 144 1.20 6.34 5.74
CA PHE A 144 2.31 7.23 5.45
C PHE A 144 3.08 7.61 6.72
N SER A 145 4.41 7.49 6.67
CA SER A 145 5.28 8.00 7.74
C SER A 145 5.38 9.52 7.65
N ARG A 146 5.56 10.16 8.82
CA ARG A 146 5.66 11.62 8.99
C ARG A 146 7.03 11.99 9.53
N GLU A 147 8.02 11.83 8.67
CA GLU A 147 9.42 12.10 9.04
C GLU A 147 9.77 13.58 8.86
N LYS A 148 10.89 14.01 9.44
CA LYS A 148 11.39 15.38 9.28
C LYS A 148 11.70 15.71 7.82
N SER A 149 12.11 14.70 7.05
CA SER A 149 12.38 14.76 5.60
C SER A 149 11.10 14.88 4.76
N GLY A 150 9.92 14.59 5.34
CA GLY A 150 8.62 14.73 4.69
C GLY A 150 7.78 13.45 4.78
N VAL A 151 6.82 13.34 3.86
CA VAL A 151 5.90 12.19 3.80
C VAL A 151 6.58 11.04 3.06
N HIS A 152 6.48 9.82 3.59
CA HIS A 152 7.01 8.61 2.94
C HIS A 152 6.01 7.46 3.05
N THR A 153 6.10 6.50 2.13
CA THR A 153 5.39 5.21 2.18
C THR A 153 6.20 4.16 1.45
N GLU A 154 5.87 2.90 1.63
CA GLU A 154 6.37 1.81 0.80
C GLU A 154 5.24 1.22 -0.05
N TYR A 155 5.65 0.51 -1.09
CA TYR A 155 4.73 -0.17 -1.99
C TYR A 155 5.26 -1.52 -2.46
N CYS A 156 4.36 -2.40 -2.88
CA CYS A 156 4.73 -3.68 -3.48
C CYS A 156 3.70 -4.07 -4.55
N PHE A 157 4.14 -4.18 -5.81
CA PHE A 157 3.29 -4.69 -6.89
C PHE A 157 3.16 -6.20 -6.84
N TYR A 158 1.96 -6.72 -7.13
CA TYR A 158 1.74 -8.16 -7.22
C TYR A 158 2.58 -8.82 -8.33
N THR A 159 2.78 -8.15 -9.46
CA THR A 159 3.49 -8.72 -10.62
C THR A 159 5.00 -8.71 -10.49
N LYS A 160 5.57 -7.80 -9.68
CA LYS A 160 7.02 -7.71 -9.46
C LYS A 160 7.46 -8.33 -8.14
N LYS A 161 6.59 -8.30 -7.13
CA LYS A 161 6.85 -8.76 -5.75
C LYS A 161 8.20 -8.26 -5.22
N VAL A 162 8.44 -6.95 -5.37
CA VAL A 162 9.58 -6.23 -4.79
C VAL A 162 9.03 -5.01 -4.05
N ILE A 163 9.58 -4.75 -2.85
CA ILE A 163 9.23 -3.57 -2.07
C ILE A 163 10.00 -2.38 -2.62
N GLY A 164 9.29 -1.30 -2.92
CA GLY A 164 9.87 0.00 -3.20
C GLY A 164 9.44 1.03 -2.15
N SER A 165 10.16 2.13 -2.09
CA SER A 165 9.88 3.25 -1.19
C SER A 165 9.55 4.49 -2.02
N LEU A 166 8.61 5.29 -1.53
CA LEU A 166 8.22 6.58 -2.11
C LEU A 166 8.55 7.68 -1.12
N GLY A 167 9.19 8.73 -1.62
CA GLY A 167 9.52 9.91 -0.82
C GLY A 167 8.60 11.10 -1.16
N PRO A 168 8.91 12.27 -0.58
CA PRO A 168 8.14 13.50 -0.81
C PRO A 168 7.96 13.88 -2.29
N ALA A 169 8.97 13.61 -3.13
CA ALA A 169 8.95 13.89 -4.56
C ALA A 169 7.88 13.07 -5.32
N ASP A 170 7.59 11.87 -4.82
CA ASP A 170 6.65 10.93 -5.41
C ASP A 170 5.22 11.13 -4.89
N ILE A 171 5.06 11.85 -3.78
CA ILE A 171 3.79 12.06 -3.10
C ILE A 171 3.31 13.49 -3.37
N ILE A 172 2.34 13.62 -4.26
CA ILE A 172 1.81 14.89 -4.74
C ILE A 172 0.59 15.27 -3.92
N GLY A 173 0.67 16.39 -3.22
CA GLY A 173 -0.42 16.96 -2.43
C GLY A 173 -0.71 18.39 -2.87
N LEU A 174 -1.10 19.21 -1.90
CA LEU A 174 -1.33 20.63 -2.09
C LEU A 174 -0.06 21.32 -2.59
N HIS A 175 -0.19 22.04 -3.70
CA HIS A 175 0.89 22.82 -4.31
C HIS A 175 2.10 22.01 -4.82
N GLY A 176 2.00 20.68 -4.87
CA GLY A 176 3.01 19.79 -5.49
C GLY A 176 3.57 18.73 -4.54
N PRO A 177 4.86 18.37 -4.66
CA PRO A 177 5.53 17.39 -3.80
C PRO A 177 5.38 17.65 -2.30
N SER A 178 5.12 16.59 -1.53
CA SER A 178 4.68 16.67 -0.13
C SER A 178 5.84 16.58 0.86
N HIS A 179 6.61 17.67 0.96
CA HIS A 179 7.71 17.77 1.92
C HIS A 179 7.24 17.93 3.37
N LYS A 180 5.96 18.18 3.61
CA LYS A 180 5.35 18.24 4.96
C LYS A 180 4.01 17.54 4.96
N TRP A 181 3.67 16.92 6.11
CA TRP A 181 2.37 16.25 6.27
C TRP A 181 1.16 17.13 5.92
N ARG A 182 1.22 18.42 6.25
CA ARG A 182 0.14 19.36 5.98
C ARG A 182 -0.20 19.53 4.49
N ASP A 183 0.75 19.19 3.62
CA ASP A 183 0.62 19.28 2.18
C ASP A 183 -0.19 18.08 1.65
N PHE A 184 -0.16 16.92 2.33
CA PHE A 184 -0.83 15.68 1.92
C PHE A 184 -1.96 15.22 2.86
N LYS A 185 -2.21 15.89 3.99
CA LYS A 185 -3.17 15.44 5.02
C LYS A 185 -4.63 15.28 4.56
N TYR A 186 -4.97 15.75 3.36
CA TYR A 186 -6.28 15.58 2.73
C TYR A 186 -6.28 14.51 1.64
N GLY A 187 -5.11 14.04 1.23
CA GLY A 187 -4.92 13.22 0.05
C GLY A 187 -4.15 13.93 -1.05
N GLY A 188 -4.23 13.33 -2.24
CA GLY A 188 -3.60 13.79 -3.46
C GLY A 188 -3.34 12.59 -4.37
N ALA A 189 -2.14 12.52 -4.93
CA ALA A 189 -1.72 11.41 -5.77
C ALA A 189 -0.35 10.90 -5.38
N ILE A 190 -0.12 9.61 -5.57
CA ILE A 190 1.20 9.00 -5.44
C ILE A 190 1.68 8.56 -6.83
N ARG A 191 2.97 8.78 -7.09
CA ARG A 191 3.65 8.43 -8.33
C ARG A 191 4.52 7.22 -8.08
N VAL A 192 4.24 6.12 -8.75
CA VAL A 192 4.89 4.84 -8.48
C VAL A 192 5.66 4.37 -9.73
N PRO A 193 6.98 4.15 -9.62
CA PRO A 193 7.77 3.58 -10.71
C PRO A 193 7.31 2.16 -11.08
N TYR A 194 6.96 1.95 -12.35
CA TYR A 194 6.52 0.66 -12.87
C TYR A 194 6.95 0.46 -14.33
N GLY A 195 7.81 -0.54 -14.55
CA GLY A 195 8.22 -0.97 -15.91
C GLY A 195 8.86 0.12 -16.77
N GLY A 196 9.66 1.01 -16.17
CA GLY A 196 10.27 2.15 -16.87
C GLY A 196 9.32 3.34 -17.10
N LYS A 197 8.08 3.26 -16.61
CA LYS A 197 7.09 4.33 -16.60
C LYS A 197 6.72 4.70 -15.16
N VAL A 198 5.91 5.73 -14.99
CA VAL A 198 5.31 6.12 -13.70
C VAL A 198 3.81 5.88 -13.79
N LYS A 199 3.27 5.15 -12.81
CA LYS A 199 1.83 5.04 -12.58
C LYS A 199 1.41 6.04 -11.52
N GLN A 200 0.20 6.59 -11.63
CA GLN A 200 -0.33 7.53 -10.65
C GLN A 200 -1.61 6.98 -10.04
N TYR A 201 -1.68 7.00 -8.71
CA TYR A 201 -2.84 6.54 -7.94
C TYR A 201 -3.38 7.69 -7.11
N PHE A 202 -4.70 7.87 -7.12
CA PHE A 202 -5.38 8.92 -6.36
C PHE A 202 -5.85 8.39 -5.02
N ILE A 203 -5.55 9.14 -3.97
CA ILE A 203 -5.84 8.74 -2.60
C ILE A 203 -6.38 9.96 -1.85
N GLN A 204 -7.45 9.79 -1.08
CA GLN A 204 -8.00 10.83 -0.22
C GLN A 204 -8.16 10.38 1.22
N ALA A 205 -8.09 11.33 2.15
CA ALA A 205 -8.36 11.05 3.55
C ALA A 205 -9.86 10.82 3.76
N LYS A 206 -10.23 9.73 4.44
CA LYS A 206 -11.62 9.39 4.76
C LYS A 206 -12.37 10.58 5.39
N GLY A 207 -13.55 10.90 4.85
CA GLY A 207 -14.41 11.98 5.34
C GLY A 207 -13.85 13.40 5.16
N LYS A 208 -12.86 13.58 4.26
CA LYS A 208 -12.37 14.91 3.86
C LYS A 208 -12.94 15.30 2.51
N ARG A 209 -12.93 16.62 2.26
CA ARG A 209 -13.36 17.19 0.98
C ARG A 209 -12.37 16.81 -0.12
N GLU A 210 -12.91 16.50 -1.28
CA GLU A 210 -12.17 16.25 -2.51
C GLU A 210 -11.25 17.43 -2.85
N LEU A 211 -10.07 17.12 -3.39
CA LEU A 211 -9.08 18.10 -3.82
C LEU A 211 -9.20 18.37 -5.31
N TRP A 212 -8.92 19.61 -5.70
CA TRP A 212 -8.95 20.02 -7.11
C TRP A 212 -7.57 19.86 -7.74
N VAL A 213 -7.51 19.16 -8.87
CA VAL A 213 -6.30 19.13 -9.72
C VAL A 213 -6.09 20.52 -10.30
N VAL A 214 -4.92 21.13 -10.05
CA VAL A 214 -4.59 22.47 -10.56
C VAL A 214 -3.42 22.48 -11.53
N LYS A 215 -2.61 21.41 -11.59
CA LYS A 215 -1.50 21.29 -12.53
C LYS A 215 -1.29 19.84 -12.94
N ARG A 216 -0.96 19.65 -14.22
CA ARG A 216 -0.41 18.41 -14.78
C ARG A 216 0.95 18.70 -15.37
N ASP A 217 1.85 17.73 -15.36
CA ASP A 217 3.12 17.82 -16.08
C ASP A 217 2.86 17.75 -17.59
N ASP A 218 3.48 18.63 -18.36
CA ASP A 218 3.16 18.81 -19.78
C ASP A 218 3.49 17.56 -20.62
N GLU A 219 4.59 16.89 -20.29
CA GLU A 219 5.05 15.69 -21.01
C GLU A 219 4.31 14.43 -20.57
N SER A 220 4.28 14.16 -19.25
CA SER A 220 3.74 12.91 -18.72
C SER A 220 2.22 12.93 -18.54
N LYS A 221 1.60 14.11 -18.59
CA LYS A 221 0.19 14.38 -18.27
C LYS A 221 -0.23 13.99 -16.84
N LEU A 222 0.72 13.60 -15.99
CA LEU A 222 0.46 13.23 -14.60
C LEU A 222 0.12 14.48 -13.77
N VAL A 223 -0.80 14.34 -12.84
CA VAL A 223 -1.14 15.41 -11.89
C VAL A 223 0.09 15.75 -11.06
N SER A 224 0.46 17.02 -11.04
CA SER A 224 1.65 17.53 -10.36
C SER A 224 1.34 18.52 -9.24
N SER A 225 0.07 18.87 -9.02
CA SER A 225 -0.34 19.74 -7.91
C SER A 225 -1.86 19.71 -7.66
N PHE A 226 -2.25 19.82 -6.39
CA PHE A 226 -3.63 19.98 -5.94
C PHE A 226 -3.88 21.30 -5.22
N SER A 227 -5.16 21.67 -5.11
CA SER A 227 -5.68 22.80 -4.32
C SER A 227 -6.95 22.38 -3.56
N LYS A 228 -7.25 23.10 -2.47
CA LYS A 228 -8.51 22.96 -1.74
C LYS A 228 -9.69 23.65 -2.42
N GLU A 229 -9.37 24.64 -3.25
CA GLU A 229 -10.32 25.48 -3.96
C GLU A 229 -10.09 25.32 -5.45
N PRO A 230 -11.16 25.30 -6.26
CA PRO A 230 -11.03 25.30 -7.70
C PRO A 230 -10.30 26.59 -8.12
N ARG A 231 -9.19 26.44 -8.83
CA ARG A 231 -8.54 27.56 -9.53
C ARG A 231 -8.83 27.41 -11.01
N ASN A 232 -9.32 28.46 -11.65
CA ASN A 232 -9.33 28.55 -13.11
C ASN A 232 -7.87 28.69 -13.62
N GLU A 233 -7.64 28.36 -14.90
CA GLU A 233 -6.31 28.43 -15.55
C GLU A 233 -5.68 29.85 -15.53
N GLN A 234 -6.44 30.85 -15.06
CA GLN A 234 -6.06 32.27 -14.94
C GLN A 234 -5.78 32.71 -13.50
N GLY A 235 -5.91 31.83 -12.50
CA GLY A 235 -5.50 32.10 -11.12
C GLY A 235 -6.45 32.99 -10.28
N LEU A 236 -7.71 33.14 -10.67
CA LEU A 236 -8.73 33.85 -9.89
C LEU A 236 -9.66 32.88 -9.15
N LEU A 237 -9.78 33.09 -7.83
CA LEU A 237 -10.71 32.37 -6.97
C LEU A 237 -12.15 32.83 -7.23
N TYR A 238 -13.12 31.90 -7.18
CA TYR A 238 -14.54 32.23 -7.07
C TYR A 238 -14.85 32.85 -5.70
#